data_AF-A7N6C8-F1
#
_entry.id   AF-A7N6C8-F1
#
_cell.length_a   1.000
_cell.length_b   1.000
_cell.length_c   1.000
_cell.angle_alpha   90.00
_cell.angle_beta   90.00
_cell.angle_gamma   90.00
#
_symmetry.space_group_name_H-M   'P 1'
#
loop_
_entity.id
_entity.type
_entity.pdbx_description
1 polymer ?
#
loop_
_entity_poly.entity_id
_entity_poly.type
_entity_poly.pdbx_seq_one_letter_code
_entity_poly.pdbx_strand_id
1 'polypeptide(L)'
;MKLKPLAFSLFIACTPAVQAAEWDYPATDSVVTNEAQAKTYLDSHYSEAGEFKFRYKTQSQLGEHYNFDVWVNGEYQAQRTLVVTTDKNHHVVRVFKSLEDTIIRNGKPTVAMELESPRQLQAQEPPALSSGSLVDVEVSLFNPDLRTMQQQAAPESTWSALADYPQPIEYVTKSIEVLQSGGKFYLSNPRLKQVDATGLFAAPAPGEAPVLDTLDFLNAEGVQAFDSVDEMQNTEFGDNAFPQLMAFYHLDSSIQYLTSLSYDLFDEPLRFDARGLSKDNSTYYYGPKALMLGVGGVSPDAVDADVVIHELGHGIH
;
A
#
# COMPACT_ATOMS: atom_id res chain seq x y z
N MET A 1 -63.45 -28.87 -1.34
CA MET A 1 -63.67 -27.93 -0.24
C MET A 1 -62.36 -27.77 0.53
N LYS A 2 -61.74 -26.59 0.37
CA LYS A 2 -60.72 -25.91 1.20
C LYS A 2 -59.49 -26.71 1.72
N LEU A 3 -58.34 -26.28 1.18
CA LEU A 3 -56.98 -26.52 1.65
C LEU A 3 -56.81 -26.22 3.15
N LYS A 4 -56.00 -27.04 3.83
CA LYS A 4 -55.37 -26.67 5.10
C LYS A 4 -53.97 -26.12 4.79
N PRO A 5 -53.56 -24.95 5.33
CA PRO A 5 -52.23 -24.42 5.09
C PRO A 5 -51.22 -25.18 5.97
N LEU A 6 -50.16 -25.65 5.31
CA LEU A 6 -48.92 -26.05 5.94
C LEU A 6 -48.28 -24.78 6.52
N ALA A 7 -48.15 -24.72 7.85
CA ALA A 7 -47.45 -23.63 8.51
C ALA A 7 -45.96 -23.71 8.12
N PHE A 8 -45.53 -22.82 7.24
CA PHE A 8 -44.12 -22.56 6.98
C PHE A 8 -43.55 -21.89 8.24
N SER A 9 -42.76 -22.64 9.01
CA SER A 9 -41.90 -22.08 10.04
C SER A 9 -40.74 -21.35 9.35
N LEU A 10 -40.92 -20.06 9.10
CA LEU A 10 -39.86 -19.15 8.71
C LEU A 10 -39.02 -18.88 9.97
N PHE A 11 -38.02 -19.72 10.23
CA PHE A 11 -36.95 -19.36 11.15
C PHE A 11 -36.15 -18.24 10.48
N ILE A 12 -36.47 -17.01 10.86
CA ILE A 12 -35.60 -15.86 10.62
C ILE A 12 -34.36 -16.12 11.47
N ALA A 13 -33.30 -16.61 10.84
CA ALA A 13 -31.96 -16.49 11.38
C ALA A 13 -31.63 -15.00 11.37
N CYS A 14 -31.90 -14.30 12.48
CA CYS A 14 -31.27 -13.02 12.76
C CYS A 14 -29.79 -13.30 12.96
N THR A 15 -29.02 -13.39 11.88
CA THR A 15 -27.59 -13.09 11.94
C THR A 15 -27.49 -11.64 12.42
N PRO A 16 -26.75 -11.33 13.50
CA PRO A 16 -26.44 -9.94 13.78
C PRO A 16 -25.74 -9.40 12.54
N ALA A 17 -26.34 -8.40 11.90
CA ALA A 17 -25.62 -7.61 10.93
C ALA A 17 -24.47 -6.98 11.72
N VAL A 18 -23.24 -7.47 11.51
CA VAL A 18 -22.06 -6.71 11.92
C VAL A 18 -22.15 -5.44 11.08
N GLN A 19 -22.54 -4.33 11.70
CA GLN A 19 -22.63 -3.06 10.98
C GLN A 19 -21.19 -2.60 10.76
N ALA A 20 -20.68 -2.94 9.58
CA ALA A 20 -19.52 -2.28 9.02
C ALA A 20 -19.76 -0.76 8.96
N ALA A 21 -18.68 -0.01 8.84
CA ALA A 21 -18.71 1.44 8.85
C ALA A 21 -19.80 2.03 7.93
N GLU A 22 -20.44 3.08 8.42
CA GLU A 22 -21.58 3.74 7.79
C GLU A 22 -21.18 5.04 7.11
N TRP A 23 -21.98 5.43 6.11
CA TRP A 23 -21.88 6.73 5.45
C TRP A 23 -23.18 7.50 5.66
N ASP A 24 -23.09 8.65 6.30
CA ASP A 24 -24.19 9.61 6.35
C ASP A 24 -23.98 10.68 5.28
N TYR A 25 -25.07 11.10 4.65
CA TYR A 25 -25.12 12.21 3.69
C TYR A 25 -26.02 13.30 4.26
N PRO A 26 -25.46 14.30 4.96
CA PRO A 26 -26.25 15.32 5.63
C PRO A 26 -27.10 16.12 4.63
N ALA A 27 -28.40 16.24 4.93
CA ALA A 27 -29.31 17.08 4.16
C ALA A 27 -29.22 18.58 4.53
N THR A 28 -28.59 18.88 5.67
CA THR A 28 -28.44 20.24 6.20
C THR A 28 -27.20 20.89 5.63
N ASP A 29 -27.34 22.13 5.17
CA ASP A 29 -26.26 22.92 4.59
C ASP A 29 -25.33 23.48 5.68
N SER A 30 -24.56 22.61 6.32
CA SER A 30 -23.57 22.98 7.33
C SER A 30 -22.22 23.28 6.69
N VAL A 31 -21.61 24.41 7.07
CA VAL A 31 -20.29 24.81 6.57
C VAL A 31 -19.23 24.56 7.64
N VAL A 32 -18.16 23.87 7.27
CA VAL A 32 -17.02 23.51 8.13
C VAL A 32 -15.73 23.89 7.42
N THR A 33 -15.02 24.88 7.96
CA THR A 33 -13.78 25.42 7.36
C THR A 33 -12.52 25.07 8.16
N ASN A 34 -12.67 24.45 9.32
CA ASN A 34 -11.55 24.09 10.19
C ASN A 34 -11.91 22.96 11.17
N GLU A 35 -10.88 22.44 11.83
CA GLU A 35 -10.95 21.38 12.84
C GLU A 35 -11.98 21.67 13.95
N ALA A 36 -11.98 22.88 14.53
CA ALA A 36 -12.86 23.21 15.63
C ALA A 36 -14.34 23.21 15.22
N GLN A 37 -14.63 23.67 14.00
CA GLN A 37 -15.96 23.61 13.41
C GLN A 37 -16.37 22.18 13.07
N ALA A 38 -15.45 21.36 12.55
CA ALA A 38 -15.69 19.95 12.27
C ALA A 38 -16.03 19.20 13.57
N LYS A 39 -15.27 19.46 14.64
CA LYS A 39 -15.55 18.89 15.97
C LYS A 39 -16.91 19.35 16.50
N THR A 40 -17.22 20.64 16.41
CA THR A 40 -18.52 21.19 16.88
C THR A 40 -19.68 20.55 16.12
N TYR A 41 -19.51 20.31 14.82
CA TYR A 41 -20.47 19.58 14.00
C TYR A 41 -20.66 18.15 14.54
N LEU A 42 -19.57 17.41 14.76
CA LEU A 42 -19.66 16.05 15.33
C LEU A 42 -20.30 16.03 16.72
N ASP A 43 -19.92 16.95 17.61
CA ASP A 43 -20.49 17.08 18.95
C ASP A 43 -22.01 17.37 18.91
N SER A 44 -22.50 18.03 17.86
CA SER A 44 -23.93 18.36 17.72
C SER A 44 -24.76 17.23 17.12
N HIS A 45 -24.13 16.34 16.34
CA HIS A 45 -24.81 15.33 15.53
C HIS A 45 -24.56 13.88 15.96
N TYR A 46 -23.47 13.62 16.70
CA TYR A 46 -22.99 12.28 17.04
C TYR A 46 -22.49 12.16 18.49
N SER A 47 -22.92 13.06 19.39
CA SER A 47 -22.44 13.12 20.79
C SER A 47 -22.51 11.79 21.57
N GLU A 48 -23.43 10.90 21.19
CA GLU A 48 -23.61 9.58 21.77
C GLU A 48 -22.45 8.62 21.49
N ALA A 49 -21.65 8.89 20.45
CA ALA A 49 -20.50 8.05 20.08
C ALA A 49 -19.31 8.21 21.02
N GLY A 50 -19.20 9.34 21.73
CA GLY A 50 -18.13 9.64 22.67
C GLY A 50 -17.51 11.02 22.47
N GLU A 51 -16.31 11.21 23.01
CA GLU A 51 -15.50 12.40 22.80
C GLU A 51 -14.68 12.24 21.50
N PHE A 52 -14.73 13.25 20.64
CA PHE A 52 -13.95 13.30 19.41
C PHE A 52 -12.66 14.08 19.59
N LYS A 53 -11.53 13.46 19.27
CA LYS A 53 -10.22 14.13 19.23
C LYS A 53 -9.74 14.17 17.80
N PHE A 54 -9.40 15.36 17.32
CA PHE A 54 -8.89 15.51 15.97
C PHE A 54 -7.57 14.75 15.82
N ARG A 55 -7.46 14.04 14.71
CA ARG A 55 -6.28 13.25 14.38
C ARG A 55 -5.45 13.94 13.31
N TYR A 56 -6.07 14.19 12.15
CA TYR A 56 -5.44 14.89 11.02
C TYR A 56 -6.49 15.34 10.00
N LYS A 57 -6.06 16.19 9.05
CA LYS A 57 -6.85 16.61 7.90
C LYS A 57 -6.17 16.15 6.62
N THR A 58 -6.94 15.56 5.70
CA THR A 58 -6.51 15.33 4.32
C THR A 58 -7.34 16.16 3.35
N GLN A 59 -6.85 16.32 2.13
CA GLN A 59 -7.54 17.04 1.06
C GLN A 59 -7.55 16.15 -0.18
N SER A 60 -8.71 16.07 -0.84
CA SER A 60 -8.86 15.39 -2.12
C SER A 60 -9.32 16.37 -3.21
N GLN A 61 -9.48 15.85 -4.42
CA GLN A 61 -10.12 16.58 -5.52
C GLN A 61 -11.58 16.95 -5.23
N LEU A 62 -12.22 16.35 -4.22
CA LEU A 62 -13.62 16.58 -3.87
C LEU A 62 -13.79 17.61 -2.75
N GLY A 63 -12.81 17.75 -1.86
CA GLY A 63 -12.80 18.72 -0.77
C GLY A 63 -11.92 18.29 0.39
N GLU A 64 -12.28 18.66 1.62
CA GLU A 64 -11.46 18.38 2.81
C GLU A 64 -12.04 17.24 3.65
N HIS A 65 -11.18 16.50 4.33
CA HIS A 65 -11.55 15.38 5.19
C HIS A 65 -10.93 15.56 6.57
N TYR A 66 -11.77 15.78 7.58
CA TYR A 66 -11.36 15.97 8.97
C TYR A 66 -11.54 14.64 9.72
N ASN A 67 -10.43 14.02 10.12
CA ASN A 67 -10.42 12.70 10.74
C ASN A 67 -10.35 12.84 12.26
N PHE A 68 -11.19 12.08 12.97
CA PHE A 68 -11.28 12.10 14.43
C PHE A 68 -11.14 10.70 15.01
N ASP A 69 -10.37 10.62 16.09
CA ASP A 69 -10.34 9.47 17.00
C ASP A 69 -11.49 9.57 18.00
N VAL A 70 -12.06 8.42 18.36
CA VAL A 70 -13.17 8.34 19.31
C VAL A 70 -12.67 7.89 20.68
N TRP A 71 -13.12 8.58 21.72
CA TRP A 71 -12.84 8.28 23.12
C TRP A 71 -14.14 8.03 23.88
N VAL A 72 -14.21 6.93 24.62
CA VAL A 72 -15.39 6.56 25.42
C VAL A 72 -14.95 6.42 26.87
N ASN A 73 -15.60 7.15 27.78
CA ASN A 73 -15.27 7.18 29.20
C ASN A 73 -13.78 7.50 29.50
N GLY A 74 -13.16 8.34 28.66
CA GLY A 74 -11.74 8.71 28.80
C GLY A 74 -10.76 7.68 28.23
N GLU A 75 -11.23 6.64 27.54
CA GLU A 75 -10.39 5.63 26.88
C GLU A 75 -10.47 5.73 25.35
N TYR A 76 -9.31 5.76 24.69
CA TYR A 76 -9.18 5.73 23.24
C TYR A 76 -9.70 4.41 22.65
N GLN A 77 -10.51 4.50 21.59
CA GLN A 77 -11.08 3.37 20.88
C GLN A 77 -10.41 3.19 19.51
N ALA A 78 -9.41 2.31 19.44
CA ALA A 78 -8.51 2.20 18.28
C ALA A 78 -9.15 1.80 16.94
N GLN A 79 -10.36 1.21 16.95
CA GLN A 79 -11.10 0.86 15.72
C GLN A 79 -12.21 1.84 15.36
N ARG A 80 -12.42 2.87 16.20
CA ARG A 80 -13.53 3.80 16.05
C ARG A 80 -13.04 5.16 15.57
N THR A 81 -13.65 5.64 14.49
CA THR A 81 -13.30 6.90 13.85
C THR A 81 -14.51 7.55 13.18
N LEU A 82 -14.50 8.88 13.10
CA LEU A 82 -15.38 9.63 12.21
C LEU A 82 -14.56 10.50 11.28
N VAL A 83 -15.06 10.64 10.05
CA VAL A 83 -14.48 11.53 9.04
C VAL A 83 -15.55 12.47 8.52
N VAL A 84 -15.41 13.77 8.82
CA VAL A 84 -16.26 14.81 8.24
C VAL A 84 -15.65 15.21 6.89
N THR A 85 -16.40 14.99 5.81
CA THR A 85 -15.99 15.39 4.46
C THR A 85 -16.77 16.62 4.02
N THR A 86 -16.04 17.63 3.56
CA THR A 86 -16.61 18.82 2.92
C THR A 86 -16.39 18.81 1.41
N ASP A 87 -17.19 19.59 0.68
CA ASP A 87 -16.87 19.95 -0.70
C ASP A 87 -15.87 21.12 -0.78
N LYS A 88 -15.54 21.56 -2.00
CA LYS A 88 -14.63 22.71 -2.24
C LYS A 88 -15.14 24.05 -1.70
N ASN A 89 -16.43 24.15 -1.40
CA ASN A 89 -17.07 25.33 -0.83
C ASN A 89 -17.27 25.17 0.69
N HIS A 90 -16.66 24.13 1.30
CA HIS A 90 -16.69 23.81 2.71
C HIS A 90 -18.04 23.31 3.25
N HIS A 91 -18.98 22.93 2.38
CA HIS A 91 -20.24 22.32 2.82
C HIS A 91 -20.02 20.86 3.20
N VAL A 92 -20.55 20.43 4.35
CA VAL A 92 -20.45 19.02 4.77
C VAL A 92 -21.32 18.17 3.85
N VAL A 93 -20.68 17.31 3.06
CA VAL A 93 -21.35 16.45 2.09
C VAL A 93 -21.46 15.00 2.53
N ARG A 94 -20.61 14.57 3.48
CA ARG A 94 -20.55 13.20 3.92
C ARG A 94 -19.90 13.06 5.29
N VAL A 95 -20.40 12.16 6.12
CA VAL A 95 -19.73 11.72 7.34
C VAL A 95 -19.52 10.21 7.27
N PHE A 96 -18.26 9.78 7.34
CA PHE A 96 -17.93 8.37 7.58
C PHE A 96 -17.99 8.09 9.07
N LYS A 97 -18.53 6.94 9.46
CA LYS A 97 -18.61 6.51 10.86
C LYS A 97 -18.22 5.05 10.98
N SER A 98 -17.15 4.77 11.72
CA SER A 98 -16.86 3.44 12.26
C SER A 98 -16.96 3.54 13.77
N LEU A 99 -18.04 3.04 14.37
CA LEU A 99 -18.32 3.21 15.81
C LEU A 99 -18.36 1.90 16.59
N GLU A 100 -18.15 0.78 15.90
CA GLU A 100 -18.13 -0.56 16.48
C GLU A 100 -16.76 -1.19 16.32
N ASP A 101 -16.36 -1.98 17.32
CA ASP A 101 -15.15 -2.78 17.24
C ASP A 101 -15.47 -4.05 16.44
N THR A 102 -14.84 -4.20 15.28
CA THR A 102 -15.16 -5.28 14.33
C THR A 102 -14.16 -6.43 14.40
N ILE A 103 -12.91 -6.16 14.80
CA ILE A 103 -11.84 -7.16 14.89
C ILE A 103 -11.45 -7.38 16.36
N ILE A 104 -11.97 -8.44 16.96
CA ILE A 104 -11.69 -8.79 18.36
C ILE A 104 -10.72 -9.97 18.41
N ARG A 105 -9.57 -9.79 19.08
CA ARG A 105 -8.61 -10.88 19.40
C ARG A 105 -8.43 -10.98 20.90
N ASN A 106 -8.57 -12.19 21.46
CA ASN A 106 -8.45 -12.44 22.89
C ASN A 106 -9.35 -11.52 23.76
N GLY A 107 -10.56 -11.22 23.27
CA GLY A 107 -11.52 -10.36 23.96
C GLY A 107 -11.18 -8.87 23.95
N LYS A 108 -10.19 -8.43 23.17
CA LYS A 108 -9.83 -7.02 23.01
C LYS A 108 -9.92 -6.59 21.54
N PRO A 109 -10.39 -5.36 21.25
CA PRO A 109 -10.24 -4.78 19.92
C PRO A 109 -8.77 -4.77 19.51
N THR A 110 -8.46 -5.26 18.32
CA THR A 110 -7.12 -5.13 17.76
C THR A 110 -6.81 -3.67 17.46
N VAL A 111 -5.56 -3.28 17.66
CA VAL A 111 -5.04 -1.98 17.27
C VAL A 111 -4.38 -2.13 15.90
N ALA A 112 -4.61 -1.17 15.00
CA ALA A 112 -3.83 -1.06 13.78
C ALA A 112 -2.41 -0.58 14.15
N MET A 113 -1.59 -1.52 14.64
CA MET A 113 -0.27 -1.22 15.24
C MET A 113 0.62 -0.40 14.32
N GLU A 114 0.52 -0.60 13.00
CA GLU A 114 1.32 0.16 12.03
C GLU A 114 0.93 1.65 11.97
N LEU A 115 -0.31 2.00 12.29
CA LEU A 115 -0.78 3.38 12.39
C LEU A 115 -0.39 4.02 13.73
N GLU A 116 -0.39 3.24 14.81
CA GLU A 116 -0.15 3.74 16.18
C GLU A 116 1.34 3.73 16.55
N SER A 117 2.14 2.87 15.92
CA SER A 117 3.58 2.75 16.16
C SER A 117 4.28 2.31 14.86
N PRO A 118 4.48 3.25 13.92
CA PRO A 118 5.17 3.01 12.65
C PRO A 118 6.53 2.34 12.87
N ARG A 119 6.69 1.14 12.30
CA ARG A 119 7.96 0.42 12.34
C ARG A 119 9.00 1.10 11.45
N GLN A 120 10.27 0.95 11.79
CA GLN A 120 11.39 1.51 11.02
C GLN A 120 12.08 0.41 10.21
N LEU A 121 12.40 0.71 8.96
CA LEU A 121 13.14 -0.19 8.08
C LEU A 121 14.65 0.03 8.25
N GLN A 122 15.41 -1.05 8.36
CA GLN A 122 16.85 -1.00 8.12
C GLN A 122 17.12 -1.33 6.66
N ALA A 123 17.64 -0.35 5.92
CA ALA A 123 18.00 -0.53 4.53
C ALA A 123 19.19 0.36 4.14
N GLN A 124 19.94 -0.07 3.13
CA GLN A 124 20.91 0.76 2.43
C GLN A 124 20.18 1.56 1.34
N GLU A 125 20.50 2.84 1.23
CA GLU A 125 19.90 3.74 0.24
C GLU A 125 20.89 4.06 -0.89
N PRO A 126 20.38 4.36 -2.11
CA PRO A 126 21.20 4.81 -3.21
C PRO A 126 21.75 6.22 -2.92
N PRO A 127 22.73 6.70 -3.71
CA PRO A 127 23.16 8.10 -3.63
C PRO A 127 21.97 9.08 -3.75
N ALA A 128 22.09 10.21 -3.07
CA ALA A 128 21.07 11.26 -3.15
C ALA A 128 20.93 11.79 -4.59
N LEU A 129 19.72 12.17 -4.99
CA LEU A 129 19.49 12.72 -6.34
C LEU A 129 20.38 13.94 -6.64
N SER A 130 20.74 14.72 -5.62
CA SER A 130 21.63 15.88 -5.73
C SER A 130 23.09 15.54 -6.05
N SER A 131 23.49 14.27 -5.98
CA SER A 131 24.86 13.84 -6.29
C SER A 131 25.09 13.56 -7.77
N GLY A 132 24.07 13.68 -8.62
CA GLY A 132 24.11 13.24 -10.00
C GLY A 132 23.07 13.90 -10.90
N SER A 133 22.76 13.25 -12.02
CA SER A 133 21.76 13.70 -13.00
C SER A 133 20.79 12.57 -13.34
N LEU A 134 19.53 12.92 -13.63
CA LEU A 134 18.54 11.99 -14.14
C LEU A 134 18.76 11.78 -15.65
N VAL A 135 18.67 10.53 -16.09
CA VAL A 135 18.83 10.14 -17.49
C VAL A 135 17.80 9.08 -17.86
N ASP A 136 17.29 9.18 -19.09
CA ASP A 136 16.38 8.17 -19.63
C ASP A 136 17.17 7.01 -20.23
N VAL A 137 16.78 5.79 -19.88
CA VAL A 137 17.39 4.55 -20.34
C VAL A 137 16.30 3.60 -20.83
N GLU A 138 16.48 3.04 -22.01
CA GLU A 138 15.65 1.94 -22.48
C GLU A 138 16.06 0.62 -21.81
N VAL A 139 15.10 -0.15 -21.32
CA VAL A 139 15.30 -1.46 -20.70
C VAL A 139 14.33 -2.49 -21.27
N SER A 140 14.73 -3.76 -21.24
CA SER A 140 13.92 -4.89 -21.71
C SER A 140 13.30 -5.61 -20.51
N LEU A 141 11.97 -5.73 -20.46
CA LEU A 141 11.24 -6.28 -19.32
C LEU A 141 9.91 -6.93 -19.74
N PHE A 142 9.18 -7.52 -18.78
CA PHE A 142 7.82 -8.04 -19.02
C PHE A 142 6.76 -6.98 -18.71
N ASN A 143 5.66 -6.99 -19.46
CA ASN A 143 4.55 -6.07 -19.19
C ASN A 143 3.19 -6.68 -19.60
N PRO A 144 2.34 -7.11 -18.64
CA PRO A 144 2.59 -7.15 -17.19
C PRO A 144 3.51 -8.31 -16.79
N ASP A 145 3.07 -9.55 -16.96
CA ASP A 145 3.86 -10.78 -16.87
C ASP A 145 3.83 -11.54 -18.21
N LEU A 146 4.69 -12.54 -18.38
CA LEU A 146 4.81 -13.31 -19.62
C LEU A 146 3.51 -14.03 -20.04
N ARG A 147 2.81 -14.69 -19.10
CA ARG A 147 1.60 -15.47 -19.40
C ARG A 147 0.47 -14.56 -19.89
N THR A 148 0.29 -13.41 -19.23
CA THR A 148 -0.71 -12.42 -19.61
C THR A 148 -0.35 -11.72 -20.91
N MET A 149 0.91 -11.31 -21.08
CA MET A 149 1.40 -10.68 -22.31
C MET A 149 1.17 -11.57 -23.54
N GLN A 150 1.37 -12.88 -23.40
CA GLN A 150 1.16 -13.87 -24.46
C GLN A 150 -0.27 -14.41 -24.54
N GLN A 151 -1.20 -13.85 -23.77
CA GLN A 151 -2.62 -14.23 -23.75
C GLN A 151 -2.85 -15.73 -23.55
N GLN A 152 -2.00 -16.37 -22.75
CA GLN A 152 -2.12 -17.79 -22.47
C GLN A 152 -3.25 -18.06 -21.48
N ALA A 153 -3.95 -19.17 -21.68
CA ALA A 153 -4.91 -19.68 -20.70
C ALA A 153 -4.22 -19.95 -19.35
N ALA A 154 -5.01 -19.97 -18.28
CA ALA A 154 -4.52 -20.46 -16.99
C ALA A 154 -4.00 -21.90 -17.14
N PRO A 155 -2.89 -22.26 -16.49
CA PRO A 155 -2.34 -23.60 -16.63
C PRO A 155 -3.26 -24.64 -15.98
N GLU A 156 -3.33 -25.84 -16.57
CA GLU A 156 -4.16 -26.95 -16.04
C GLU A 156 -3.64 -27.47 -14.69
N SER A 157 -2.37 -27.20 -14.37
CA SER A 157 -1.70 -27.52 -13.11
C SER A 157 -0.70 -26.43 -12.74
N THR A 158 -0.35 -26.32 -11.47
CA THR A 158 0.68 -25.39 -11.00
C THR A 158 2.03 -25.64 -11.69
N TRP A 159 2.64 -24.58 -12.22
CA TRP A 159 4.03 -24.59 -12.68
C TRP A 159 4.96 -24.51 -11.46
N SER A 160 5.83 -25.48 -11.30
CA SER A 160 6.73 -25.63 -10.14
C SER A 160 8.19 -25.33 -10.48
N ALA A 161 8.50 -25.12 -11.76
CA ALA A 161 9.80 -24.71 -12.25
C ALA A 161 9.64 -23.72 -13.41
N LEU A 162 10.65 -22.86 -13.63
CA LEU A 162 10.67 -21.95 -14.78
C LEU A 162 10.60 -22.69 -16.13
N ALA A 163 11.16 -23.90 -16.19
CA ALA A 163 11.12 -24.76 -17.37
C ALA A 163 9.70 -25.29 -17.71
N ASP A 164 8.74 -25.15 -16.79
CA ASP A 164 7.34 -25.51 -17.04
C ASP A 164 6.63 -24.45 -17.89
N TYR A 165 7.23 -23.25 -18.05
CA TYR A 165 6.69 -22.22 -18.93
C TYR A 165 6.78 -22.65 -20.40
N PRO A 166 5.64 -22.78 -21.12
CA PRO A 166 5.60 -23.51 -22.38
C PRO A 166 6.02 -22.70 -23.60
N GLN A 167 6.20 -21.38 -23.46
CA GLN A 167 6.49 -20.47 -24.56
C GLN A 167 7.89 -19.86 -24.43
N PRO A 168 8.48 -19.36 -25.53
CA PRO A 168 9.69 -18.55 -25.45
C PRO A 168 9.48 -17.31 -24.58
N ILE A 169 10.56 -16.87 -23.93
CA ILE A 169 10.60 -15.60 -23.21
C ILE A 169 10.53 -14.48 -24.25
N GLU A 170 9.65 -13.53 -24.02
CA GLU A 170 9.49 -12.32 -24.83
C GLU A 170 9.67 -11.09 -23.93
N TYR A 171 10.32 -10.06 -24.46
CA TYR A 171 10.54 -8.80 -23.75
C TYR A 171 9.88 -7.66 -24.50
N VAL A 172 9.48 -6.63 -23.75
CA VAL A 172 9.13 -5.32 -24.30
C VAL A 172 10.15 -4.29 -23.86
N THR A 173 10.50 -3.37 -24.76
CA THR A 173 11.39 -2.26 -24.46
C THR A 173 10.60 -1.10 -23.86
N LYS A 174 11.09 -0.55 -22.75
CA LYS A 174 10.49 0.57 -22.02
C LYS A 174 11.56 1.59 -21.61
N SER A 175 11.18 2.87 -21.65
CA SER A 175 12.00 3.96 -21.13
C SER A 175 11.81 4.11 -19.62
N ILE A 176 12.90 4.23 -18.87
CA ILE A 176 12.91 4.55 -17.44
C ILE A 176 13.85 5.72 -17.14
N GLU A 177 13.44 6.60 -16.23
CA GLU A 177 14.26 7.71 -15.73
C GLU A 177 15.03 7.26 -14.48
N VAL A 178 16.36 7.24 -14.55
CA VAL A 178 17.26 6.73 -13.49
C VAL A 178 18.31 7.76 -13.07
N LEU A 179 18.88 7.60 -11.87
CA LEU A 179 19.95 8.46 -11.37
C LEU A 179 21.31 7.96 -11.87
N GLN A 180 22.01 8.81 -12.63
CA GLN A 180 23.44 8.64 -12.91
C GLN A 180 24.27 9.39 -11.86
N SER A 181 25.08 8.67 -11.09
CA SER A 181 25.91 9.25 -10.02
C SER A 181 27.20 8.44 -9.83
N GLY A 182 28.33 9.12 -9.64
CA GLY A 182 29.61 8.45 -9.37
C GLY A 182 30.06 7.45 -10.45
N GLY A 183 29.65 7.65 -11.71
CA GLY A 183 29.95 6.75 -12.82
C GLY A 183 29.08 5.49 -12.92
N LYS A 184 28.05 5.37 -12.07
CA LYS A 184 27.07 4.27 -12.06
C LYS A 184 25.65 4.79 -12.26
N PHE A 185 24.72 3.87 -12.55
CA PHE A 185 23.30 4.14 -12.70
C PHE A 185 22.52 3.42 -11.59
N TYR A 186 21.63 4.13 -10.93
CA TYR A 186 20.82 3.63 -9.81
C TYR A 186 19.35 3.76 -10.14
N LEU A 187 18.57 2.76 -9.75
CA LEU A 187 17.10 2.75 -9.87
C LEU A 187 16.48 3.71 -8.85
N SER A 188 16.64 5.00 -9.10
CA SER A 188 16.27 6.09 -8.20
C SER A 188 15.94 7.34 -9.00
N ASN A 189 14.81 7.97 -8.69
CA ASN A 189 14.33 9.22 -9.25
C ASN A 189 13.48 9.96 -8.20
N PRO A 190 12.86 11.12 -8.51
CA PRO A 190 12.06 11.87 -7.53
C PRO A 190 10.81 11.15 -6.98
N ARG A 191 10.36 10.07 -7.63
CA ARG A 191 9.14 9.33 -7.30
C ARG A 191 9.43 8.02 -6.58
N LEU A 192 10.54 7.37 -6.91
CA LEU A 192 10.86 6.00 -6.51
C LEU A 192 12.36 5.83 -6.27
N LYS A 193 12.75 5.06 -5.24
CA LYS A 193 14.14 4.64 -5.01
C LYS A 193 14.24 3.17 -4.60
N GLN A 194 15.14 2.45 -5.25
CA GLN A 194 15.49 1.09 -4.86
C GLN A 194 16.37 1.13 -3.60
N VAL A 195 16.08 0.30 -2.61
CA VAL A 195 16.86 0.13 -1.39
C VAL A 195 17.22 -1.35 -1.21
N ASP A 196 18.30 -1.63 -0.49
CA ASP A 196 18.65 -2.99 -0.06
C ASP A 196 18.27 -3.15 1.42
N ALA A 197 17.11 -3.78 1.66
CA ALA A 197 16.53 -3.90 2.99
C ALA A 197 17.00 -5.17 3.70
N THR A 198 17.46 -5.04 4.93
CA THR A 198 18.02 -6.17 5.70
C THR A 198 17.21 -6.51 6.95
N GLY A 199 16.19 -5.72 7.27
CA GLY A 199 15.35 -5.97 8.43
C GLY A 199 14.36 -4.87 8.73
N LEU A 200 13.41 -5.19 9.60
CA LEU A 200 12.38 -4.30 10.09
C LEU A 200 12.42 -4.29 11.62
N PHE A 201 12.50 -3.11 12.21
CA PHE A 201 12.45 -2.99 13.66
C PHE A 201 11.04 -3.32 14.17
N ALA A 202 10.95 -4.28 15.10
CA ALA A 202 9.71 -4.59 15.80
C ALA A 202 9.25 -3.38 16.62
N ALA A 203 7.94 -3.20 16.75
CA ALA A 203 7.37 -2.20 17.65
C ALA A 203 7.80 -2.54 19.09
N PRO A 204 8.55 -1.67 19.78
CA PRO A 204 9.03 -1.96 21.12
C PRO A 204 7.86 -1.97 22.12
N ALA A 205 7.95 -2.81 23.15
CA ALA A 205 7.10 -2.64 24.31
C ALA A 205 7.42 -1.30 25.03
N PRO A 206 6.47 -0.72 25.79
CA PRO A 206 6.73 0.53 26.51
C PRO A 206 7.98 0.44 27.40
N GLY A 207 8.97 1.27 27.12
CA GLY A 207 10.25 1.32 27.86
C GLY A 207 11.35 0.38 27.35
N GLU A 208 11.10 -0.38 26.28
CA GLU A 208 12.10 -1.23 25.64
C GLU A 208 12.69 -0.59 24.38
N ALA A 209 13.89 -1.04 24.00
CA ALA A 209 14.49 -0.64 22.73
C ALA A 209 13.91 -1.50 21.58
N PRO A 210 13.73 -0.94 20.38
CA PRO A 210 13.30 -1.72 19.22
C PRO A 210 14.32 -2.81 18.88
N VAL A 211 13.82 -4.00 18.58
CA VAL A 211 14.63 -5.14 18.16
C VAL A 211 14.50 -5.29 16.65
N LEU A 212 15.64 -5.43 15.96
CA LEU A 212 15.66 -5.67 14.54
C LEU A 212 15.22 -7.12 14.24
N ASP A 213 14.18 -7.27 13.43
CA ASP A 213 13.77 -8.55 12.86
C ASP A 213 14.32 -8.67 11.43
N THR A 214 15.13 -9.70 11.20
CA THR A 214 15.75 -10.00 9.91
C THR A 214 15.28 -11.32 9.34
N LEU A 215 14.32 -12.01 9.99
CA LEU A 215 14.02 -13.42 9.71
C LEU A 215 13.54 -13.64 8.28
N ASP A 216 12.75 -12.70 7.76
CA ASP A 216 12.10 -12.83 6.45
C ASP A 216 12.87 -12.11 5.34
N PHE A 217 13.84 -11.27 5.69
CA PHE A 217 14.62 -10.47 4.73
C PHE A 217 15.72 -11.31 4.07
N LEU A 218 16.08 -10.97 2.83
CA LEU A 218 17.32 -11.48 2.25
C LEU A 218 18.53 -10.91 3.00
N ASN A 219 19.66 -11.63 2.91
CA ASN A 219 20.94 -11.06 3.32
C ASN A 219 21.28 -9.88 2.39
N ALA A 220 21.97 -8.86 2.93
CA ALA A 220 22.37 -7.68 2.18
C ALA A 220 23.01 -8.05 0.83
N GLU A 221 22.36 -7.64 -0.26
CA GLU A 221 22.87 -7.80 -1.63
C GLU A 221 23.54 -6.51 -2.13
N GLY A 222 23.32 -5.40 -1.42
CA GLY A 222 23.69 -4.05 -1.83
C GLY A 222 22.63 -3.41 -2.74
N VAL A 223 22.61 -2.08 -2.75
CA VAL A 223 21.74 -1.30 -3.65
C VAL A 223 22.08 -1.65 -5.10
N GLN A 224 21.07 -1.93 -5.91
CA GLN A 224 21.23 -2.23 -7.33
C GLN A 224 21.85 -1.03 -8.05
N ALA A 225 23.01 -1.26 -8.66
CA ALA A 225 23.73 -0.27 -9.44
C ALA A 225 24.29 -0.91 -10.70
N PHE A 226 24.22 -0.20 -11.81
CA PHE A 226 24.76 -0.64 -13.10
C PHE A 226 25.99 0.21 -13.45
N ASP A 227 27.02 -0.43 -14.00
CA ASP A 227 28.25 0.21 -14.46
C ASP A 227 28.05 0.93 -15.81
N SER A 228 27.03 0.56 -16.58
CA SER A 228 26.73 1.17 -17.87
C SER A 228 25.27 1.04 -18.30
N VAL A 229 24.85 1.88 -19.26
CA VAL A 229 23.55 1.73 -19.95
C VAL A 229 23.46 0.39 -20.67
N ASP A 230 24.55 -0.08 -21.28
CA ASP A 230 24.59 -1.38 -21.96
C ASP A 230 24.31 -2.53 -20.98
N GLU A 231 24.80 -2.47 -19.74
CA GLU A 231 24.49 -3.49 -18.72
C GLU A 231 23.00 -3.53 -18.38
N MET A 232 22.36 -2.37 -18.22
CA MET A 232 20.90 -2.29 -18.00
C MET A 232 20.12 -2.86 -19.19
N GLN A 233 20.54 -2.55 -20.41
CA GLN A 233 19.88 -3.00 -21.65
C GLN A 233 20.00 -4.51 -21.89
N ASN A 234 21.07 -5.12 -21.39
CA ASN A 234 21.35 -6.55 -21.51
C ASN A 234 20.96 -7.36 -20.25
N THR A 235 20.31 -6.73 -19.26
CA THR A 235 19.77 -7.45 -18.10
C THR A 235 18.60 -8.33 -18.54
N GLU A 236 18.64 -9.63 -18.20
CA GLU A 236 17.67 -10.63 -18.67
C GLU A 236 16.99 -11.36 -17.51
N PHE A 237 15.86 -12.03 -17.81
CA PHE A 237 15.18 -12.86 -16.83
C PHE A 237 16.09 -13.99 -16.31
N GLY A 238 16.26 -14.02 -15.00
CA GLY A 238 17.22 -14.89 -14.31
C GLY A 238 18.32 -14.09 -13.59
N ASP A 239 18.59 -12.86 -14.02
CA ASP A 239 19.49 -11.95 -13.32
C ASP A 239 18.81 -11.36 -12.07
N ASN A 240 19.55 -11.16 -10.98
CA ASN A 240 19.03 -10.50 -9.78
C ASN A 240 18.59 -9.05 -10.04
N ALA A 241 19.18 -8.39 -11.04
CA ALA A 241 18.81 -7.04 -11.44
C ALA A 241 17.45 -6.98 -12.18
N PHE A 242 17.01 -8.07 -12.80
CA PHE A 242 15.79 -8.09 -13.61
C PHE A 242 14.50 -7.86 -12.79
N PRO A 243 14.28 -8.52 -11.64
CA PRO A 243 13.22 -8.16 -10.69
C PRO A 243 13.21 -6.68 -10.30
N GLN A 244 14.40 -6.09 -10.10
CA GLN A 244 14.52 -4.68 -9.70
C GLN A 244 14.08 -3.75 -10.85
N LEU A 245 14.44 -4.05 -12.09
CA LEU A 245 13.96 -3.32 -13.28
C LEU A 245 12.44 -3.43 -13.47
N MET A 246 11.89 -4.63 -13.30
CA MET A 246 10.45 -4.89 -13.34
C MET A 246 9.70 -4.01 -12.33
N ALA A 247 10.09 -4.09 -11.05
CA ALA A 247 9.45 -3.31 -10.00
C ALA A 247 9.63 -1.80 -10.24
N PHE A 248 10.83 -1.35 -10.63
CA PHE A 248 11.09 0.07 -10.89
C PHE A 248 10.16 0.64 -11.96
N TYR A 249 10.07 -0.02 -13.13
CA TYR A 249 9.24 0.45 -14.23
C TYR A 249 7.75 0.49 -13.86
N HIS A 250 7.22 -0.58 -13.28
CA HIS A 250 5.78 -0.70 -12.99
C HIS A 250 5.35 0.22 -11.85
N LEU A 251 6.17 0.38 -10.81
CA LEU A 251 5.90 1.33 -9.73
C LEU A 251 5.99 2.77 -10.22
N ASP A 252 7.06 3.13 -10.93
CA ASP A 252 7.27 4.50 -11.41
C ASP A 252 6.16 4.92 -12.39
N SER A 253 5.81 4.05 -13.34
CA SER A 253 4.71 4.30 -14.29
C SER A 253 3.36 4.43 -13.59
N SER A 254 3.11 3.62 -12.56
CA SER A 254 1.86 3.65 -11.80
C SER A 254 1.74 4.92 -10.96
N ILE A 255 2.82 5.34 -10.31
CA ILE A 255 2.87 6.60 -9.56
C ILE A 255 2.63 7.78 -10.50
N GLN A 256 3.31 7.83 -11.66
CA GLN A 256 3.08 8.86 -12.67
C GLN A 256 1.62 8.90 -13.14
N TYR A 257 1.01 7.74 -13.38
CA TYR A 257 -0.40 7.66 -13.75
C TYR A 257 -1.32 8.21 -12.64
N LEU A 258 -1.09 7.84 -11.38
CA LEU A 258 -1.86 8.35 -10.24
C LEU A 258 -1.69 9.88 -10.08
N THR A 259 -0.47 10.39 -10.25
CA THR A 259 -0.21 11.84 -10.29
C THR A 259 -0.93 12.52 -11.44
N SER A 260 -1.02 11.90 -12.62
CA SER A 260 -1.79 12.44 -13.76
C SER A 260 -3.29 12.53 -13.47
N LEU A 261 -3.79 11.66 -12.59
CA LEU A 261 -5.15 11.71 -12.05
C LEU A 261 -5.29 12.67 -10.85
N SER A 262 -4.24 13.46 -10.57
CA SER A 262 -4.16 14.43 -9.48
C SER A 262 -4.20 13.83 -8.08
N TYR A 263 -3.70 12.59 -7.94
CA TYR A 263 -3.38 11.98 -6.65
C TYR A 263 -1.88 12.15 -6.36
N ASP A 264 -1.58 12.91 -5.30
CA ASP A 264 -0.22 13.07 -4.77
C ASP A 264 -0.11 12.23 -3.49
N LEU A 265 0.41 11.01 -3.63
CA LEU A 265 0.30 9.97 -2.60
C LEU A 265 1.49 9.93 -1.64
N PHE A 266 2.65 10.40 -2.08
CA PHE A 266 3.90 10.26 -1.34
C PHE A 266 4.59 11.62 -1.21
N ASP A 267 4.96 11.97 0.01
CA ASP A 267 5.72 13.16 0.38
C ASP A 267 7.23 13.01 0.12
N GLU A 268 7.68 11.78 -0.06
CA GLU A 268 9.05 11.38 -0.35
C GLU A 268 9.05 10.25 -1.39
N PRO A 269 10.16 10.00 -2.12
CA PRO A 269 10.23 8.89 -3.06
C PRO A 269 9.88 7.56 -2.37
N LEU A 270 8.97 6.79 -2.98
CA LEU A 270 8.62 5.45 -2.50
C LEU A 270 9.89 4.59 -2.45
N ARG A 271 10.08 3.86 -1.35
CA ARG A 271 11.17 2.89 -1.24
C ARG A 271 10.68 1.54 -1.73
N PHE A 272 11.48 0.84 -2.50
CA PHE A 272 11.18 -0.54 -2.87
C PHE A 272 12.42 -1.41 -2.86
N ASP A 273 12.22 -2.70 -2.65
CA ASP A 273 13.23 -3.72 -2.86
C ASP A 273 12.57 -4.93 -3.52
N ALA A 274 12.87 -5.14 -4.81
CA ALA A 274 12.28 -6.24 -5.57
C ALA A 274 12.78 -7.62 -5.17
N ARG A 275 13.77 -7.66 -4.27
CA ARG A 275 14.35 -8.86 -3.69
C ARG A 275 14.47 -8.73 -2.17
N GLY A 276 13.61 -7.93 -1.54
CA GLY A 276 13.72 -7.64 -0.11
C GLY A 276 13.41 -8.83 0.79
N LEU A 277 12.57 -9.78 0.35
CA LEU A 277 12.11 -10.90 1.16
C LEU A 277 12.54 -12.26 0.61
N SER A 278 12.97 -13.14 1.51
CA SER A 278 13.36 -14.53 1.23
C SER A 278 12.18 -15.48 0.96
N LYS A 279 10.95 -15.03 1.26
CA LYS A 279 9.72 -15.83 1.17
C LYS A 279 9.03 -15.68 -0.17
N ASP A 280 8.13 -16.61 -0.47
CA ASP A 280 7.12 -16.52 -1.53
C ASP A 280 5.96 -15.64 -1.02
N ASN A 281 6.28 -14.39 -0.73
CA ASN A 281 5.34 -13.40 -0.24
C ASN A 281 5.94 -11.99 -0.37
N SER A 282 5.06 -11.04 -0.62
CA SER A 282 5.38 -9.62 -0.75
C SER A 282 4.61 -8.79 0.28
N THR A 283 5.06 -7.56 0.54
CA THR A 283 4.38 -6.66 1.47
C THR A 283 4.75 -5.20 1.24
N TYR A 284 3.75 -4.34 1.36
CA TYR A 284 3.94 -2.93 1.69
C TYR A 284 3.99 -2.72 3.20
N TYR A 285 5.11 -2.19 3.71
CA TYR A 285 5.22 -1.76 5.09
C TYR A 285 4.80 -0.30 5.24
N TYR A 286 3.68 -0.07 5.92
CA TYR A 286 3.09 1.26 6.07
C TYR A 286 4.02 2.25 6.78
N GLY A 287 4.59 1.84 7.92
CA GLY A 287 5.45 2.69 8.73
C GLY A 287 6.65 3.30 8.00
N PRO A 288 7.52 2.48 7.36
CA PRO A 288 8.64 2.98 6.58
C PRO A 288 8.26 3.44 5.15
N LYS A 289 6.98 3.31 4.75
CA LYS A 289 6.48 3.54 3.39
C LYS A 289 7.34 2.81 2.34
N ALA A 290 7.48 1.50 2.51
CA ALA A 290 8.42 0.70 1.73
C ALA A 290 7.80 -0.61 1.24
N LEU A 291 8.02 -0.92 -0.04
CA LEU A 291 7.47 -2.09 -0.72
C LEU A 291 8.56 -3.16 -0.88
N MET A 292 8.41 -4.30 -0.21
CA MET A 292 9.36 -5.41 -0.27
C MET A 292 8.75 -6.60 -1.00
N LEU A 293 9.42 -7.09 -2.04
CA LEU A 293 8.96 -8.23 -2.85
C LEU A 293 9.72 -9.51 -2.53
N GLY A 294 9.01 -10.62 -2.62
CA GLY A 294 9.51 -11.96 -2.35
C GLY A 294 10.28 -12.60 -3.50
N VAL A 295 11.24 -13.47 -3.17
CA VAL A 295 11.96 -14.32 -4.15
C VAL A 295 11.79 -15.81 -3.89
N GLY A 296 10.98 -16.20 -2.90
CA GLY A 296 10.87 -17.60 -2.45
C GLY A 296 10.01 -18.50 -3.34
N GLY A 297 9.27 -17.93 -4.29
CA GLY A 297 8.46 -18.65 -5.26
C GLY A 297 9.28 -19.28 -6.39
N VAL A 298 8.58 -19.86 -7.37
CA VAL A 298 9.20 -20.41 -8.59
C VAL A 298 9.88 -19.33 -9.43
N SER A 299 9.32 -18.13 -9.39
CA SER A 299 9.88 -16.90 -9.91
C SER A 299 9.77 -15.81 -8.84
N PRO A 300 10.64 -14.78 -8.84
CA PRO A 300 10.47 -13.64 -7.96
C PRO A 300 9.10 -12.96 -8.18
N ASP A 301 8.45 -12.53 -7.10
CA ASP A 301 7.12 -11.91 -7.15
C ASP A 301 7.11 -10.66 -8.06
N ALA A 302 8.23 -9.95 -8.10
CA ALA A 302 8.41 -8.75 -8.91
C ALA A 302 8.29 -8.97 -10.42
N VAL A 303 8.39 -10.21 -10.92
CA VAL A 303 8.22 -10.49 -12.36
C VAL A 303 6.76 -10.55 -12.80
N ASP A 304 5.83 -10.37 -11.86
CA ASP A 304 4.41 -10.15 -12.11
C ASP A 304 4.03 -8.71 -11.74
N ALA A 305 3.71 -7.90 -12.74
CA ALA A 305 3.34 -6.50 -12.53
C ALA A 305 2.06 -6.35 -11.70
N ASP A 306 1.14 -7.32 -11.72
CA ASP A 306 -0.09 -7.25 -10.93
C ASP A 306 0.22 -7.40 -9.44
N VAL A 307 1.22 -8.21 -9.07
CA VAL A 307 1.72 -8.30 -7.68
C VAL A 307 2.39 -6.99 -7.27
N VAL A 308 3.25 -6.43 -8.12
CA VAL A 308 3.90 -5.14 -7.85
C VAL A 308 2.86 -4.03 -7.61
N ILE A 309 1.83 -3.96 -8.45
CA ILE A 309 0.76 -2.95 -8.36
C ILE A 309 -0.18 -3.24 -7.16
N HIS A 310 -0.41 -4.52 -6.83
CA HIS A 310 -1.16 -4.91 -5.62
C HIS A 310 -0.52 -4.31 -4.37
N GLU A 311 0.79 -4.50 -4.21
CA GLU A 311 1.53 -3.98 -3.07
C GLU A 311 1.59 -2.44 -3.07
N LEU A 312 1.72 -1.81 -4.24
CA LEU A 312 1.56 -0.35 -4.33
C LEU A 312 0.18 0.10 -3.86
N GLY A 313 -0.86 -0.68 -4.14
CA GLY A 313 -2.24 -0.43 -3.73
C GLY A 313 -2.40 -0.29 -2.21
N HIS A 314 -1.61 -1.03 -1.42
CA HIS A 314 -1.58 -0.88 0.03
C HIS A 314 -1.02 0.47 0.51
N GLY A 315 -0.22 1.14 -0.33
CA GLY A 315 0.29 2.49 -0.08
C GLY A 315 -0.69 3.61 -0.41
N ILE A 316 -1.83 3.33 -1.06
CA ILE A 316 -2.85 4.33 -1.41
C ILE A 316 -3.81 4.51 -0.23
N HIS A 317 -3.70 5.63 0.50
CA HIS A 317 -4.51 5.94 1.68
C HIS A 317 -4.98 7.40 1.69
#